data_AF-A0A7Y3R9L6-F1
#
_entry.id   AF-A0A7Y3R9L6-F1
#
_cell.length_a   1.000
_cell.length_b   1.000
_cell.length_c   1.000
_cell.angle_alpha   90.00
_cell.angle_beta   90.00
_cell.angle_gamma   90.00
#
_symmetry.space_group_name_H-M   'P 1'
#
loop_
_entity.id
_entity.type
_entity.pdbx_description
1 polymer ?
#
loop_
_entity_poly.entity_id
_entity_poly.type
_entity_poly.pdbx_seq_one_letter_code
_entity_poly.pdbx_strand_id
1 'polypeptide(L)'
;MKNIALLILTVYSFQVSAQKIRPEIKNLVQKIEKYNELQSEHVGIGGQTTDQYRNFEKLKNKATINELLELLNHKNSVVKGYTSWALADKKYPKLSNIFTEFLRTGETATTQDGCIVSTDELAREFYHRVLYQHFENKLTEQDSLFFQSQIKQLDSVILYGKHKTDLMSKALENNNGNPKTYERIKYFALNEKNIEAIEALAIYQRKEDIPEFKKLGELAFSAIAKFPDDEFWDFLLSYNLKFESDSYMLAVSAYKTEKSAEVLTNILKTIDKKSIAYLSEVITKNYCTHYQSLILYIWENYKMIDLRATKLIIKDIPEKASISFAKGLLSSQDYRLLEFDNDYGDSEMILPLIFENIKKYQNDKILNICKLNINSTKFIKLGLFLTFIKDNKLTETNNEILNRLEQKNIPFEVFHLTETILSFKNPNDTEKIINLLRANQKDWDRGNWSEHFRNLFKEYAISFD
;
A
#
# COMPACT_ATOMS: atom_id res chain seq x y z
N MET A 1 -59.79 -70.73 10.03
CA MET A 1 -58.34 -70.63 9.73
C MET A 1 -58.13 -69.35 8.94
N LYS A 2 -57.74 -68.25 9.61
CA LYS A 2 -56.38 -67.70 9.64
C LYS A 2 -55.86 -67.30 8.24
N ASN A 3 -55.86 -65.98 7.96
CA ASN A 3 -54.64 -65.17 7.80
C ASN A 3 -54.96 -63.80 7.18
N ILE A 4 -54.99 -62.77 8.03
CA ILE A 4 -54.88 -61.36 7.62
C ILE A 4 -53.40 -61.00 7.80
N ALA A 5 -52.74 -60.66 6.69
CA ALA A 5 -51.36 -60.16 6.70
C ALA A 5 -51.37 -58.68 7.09
N LEU A 6 -50.77 -58.37 8.24
CA LEU A 6 -50.61 -57.02 8.77
C LEU A 6 -49.31 -56.42 8.21
N LEU A 7 -49.44 -55.35 7.42
CA LEU A 7 -48.33 -54.56 6.90
C LEU A 7 -47.88 -53.56 7.99
N ILE A 8 -46.69 -53.76 8.56
CA ILE A 8 -46.12 -52.82 9.55
C ILE A 8 -45.41 -51.69 8.79
N LEU A 9 -46.01 -50.51 8.83
CA LEU A 9 -45.44 -49.26 8.33
C LEU A 9 -44.52 -48.68 9.43
N THR A 10 -43.21 -48.89 9.32
CA THR A 10 -42.22 -48.22 10.18
C THR A 10 -42.02 -46.78 9.73
N VAL A 11 -42.70 -45.85 10.42
CA VAL A 11 -42.44 -44.41 10.33
C VAL A 11 -41.17 -44.12 11.12
N TYR A 12 -40.04 -43.94 10.43
CA TYR A 12 -38.83 -43.35 11.00
C TYR A 12 -39.07 -41.85 11.19
N SER A 13 -39.52 -41.46 12.37
CA SER A 13 -39.48 -40.07 12.81
C SER A 13 -38.01 -39.69 13.08
N PHE A 14 -37.43 -38.91 12.17
CA PHE A 14 -36.21 -38.16 12.45
C PHE A 14 -36.50 -37.16 13.56
N GLN A 15 -36.32 -37.57 14.81
CA GLN A 15 -36.19 -36.64 15.92
C GLN A 15 -34.89 -35.86 15.74
N VAL A 16 -34.99 -34.63 15.23
CA VAL A 16 -33.92 -33.63 15.32
C VAL A 16 -33.71 -33.36 16.80
N SER A 17 -32.83 -34.14 17.42
CA SER A 17 -32.42 -33.90 18.80
C SER A 17 -31.56 -32.64 18.77
N ALA A 18 -31.95 -31.59 19.50
CA ALA A 18 -31.10 -30.43 19.73
C ALA A 18 -29.77 -30.94 20.32
N GLN A 19 -28.72 -30.95 19.52
CA GLN A 19 -27.44 -31.51 19.92
C GLN A 19 -26.82 -30.58 20.97
N LYS A 20 -26.85 -31.02 22.22
CA LYS A 20 -26.28 -30.28 23.35
C LYS A 20 -24.78 -30.07 23.15
N ILE A 21 -24.30 -28.83 23.30
CA ILE A 21 -22.87 -28.49 23.24
C ILE A 21 -22.08 -29.43 24.17
N ARG A 22 -21.07 -30.12 23.62
CA ARG A 22 -20.26 -31.08 24.38
C ARG A 22 -19.49 -30.40 25.52
N PRO A 23 -19.22 -31.10 26.65
CA PRO A 23 -18.50 -30.54 27.78
C PRO A 23 -17.12 -29.96 27.43
N GLU A 24 -16.39 -30.60 26.51
CA GLU A 24 -15.09 -30.11 26.05
C GLU A 24 -15.18 -28.75 25.33
N ILE A 25 -16.24 -28.55 24.54
CA ILE A 25 -16.49 -27.29 23.82
C ILE A 25 -16.92 -26.21 24.82
N LYS A 26 -17.78 -26.55 25.80
CA LYS A 26 -18.15 -25.62 26.88
C LYS A 26 -16.94 -25.11 27.65
N ASN A 27 -15.99 -25.98 27.98
CA ASN A 27 -14.76 -25.59 28.67
C ASN A 27 -13.90 -24.63 27.80
N LEU A 28 -13.80 -24.88 26.48
CA LEU A 28 -13.11 -23.96 25.58
C LEU A 28 -13.80 -22.59 25.52
N VAL A 29 -15.14 -22.57 25.43
CA VAL A 29 -15.94 -21.34 25.41
C VAL A 29 -15.75 -20.54 26.70
N GLN A 30 -15.73 -21.19 27.87
CA GLN A 30 -15.46 -20.53 29.15
C GLN A 30 -14.06 -19.90 29.21
N LYS A 31 -13.04 -20.52 28.60
CA LYS A 31 -11.70 -19.94 28.52
C LYS A 31 -11.67 -18.70 27.62
N ILE A 32 -12.33 -18.78 26.46
CA ILE A 32 -12.46 -17.67 25.51
C ILE A 32 -13.19 -16.50 26.17
N GLU A 33 -14.33 -16.78 26.82
CA GLU A 33 -15.13 -15.81 27.55
C GLU A 33 -14.36 -15.17 28.72
N LYS A 34 -13.55 -15.94 29.44
CA LYS A 34 -12.76 -15.42 30.56
C LYS A 34 -11.68 -14.43 30.09
N TYR A 35 -11.06 -14.69 28.93
CA TYR A 35 -10.05 -13.78 28.36
C TYR A 35 -10.72 -12.54 27.76
N ASN A 36 -11.87 -12.73 27.11
CA ASN A 36 -12.75 -11.67 26.61
C ASN A 36 -12.11 -10.66 25.63
N GLU A 37 -11.25 -11.15 24.73
CA GLU A 37 -10.71 -10.36 23.63
C GLU A 37 -10.66 -11.20 22.34
N LEU A 38 -11.00 -10.60 21.20
CA LEU A 38 -10.94 -11.20 19.88
C LEU A 38 -9.59 -10.88 19.24
N GLN A 39 -8.60 -11.74 19.46
CA GLN A 39 -7.23 -11.56 19.01
C GLN A 39 -6.97 -12.29 17.68
N SER A 40 -6.13 -11.71 16.81
CA SER A 40 -5.56 -12.37 15.62
C SER A 40 -4.41 -13.32 15.98
N GLU A 41 -3.81 -13.99 14.98
CA GLU A 41 -2.78 -15.02 15.21
C GLU A 41 -1.48 -14.46 15.79
N HIS A 42 -1.16 -13.22 15.43
CA HIS A 42 0.09 -12.56 15.76
C HIS A 42 -0.20 -11.20 16.39
N VAL A 43 -0.06 -11.11 17.72
CA VAL A 43 -0.36 -9.88 18.46
C VAL A 43 0.82 -9.42 19.33
N GLY A 44 0.84 -8.13 19.62
CA GLY A 44 1.86 -7.47 20.46
C GLY A 44 3.24 -7.38 19.81
N ILE A 45 4.23 -6.99 20.62
CA ILE A 45 5.62 -6.82 20.18
C ILE A 45 6.19 -8.19 19.79
N GLY A 46 6.60 -8.30 18.52
CA GLY A 46 7.17 -9.52 17.96
C GLY A 46 6.14 -10.54 17.44
N GLY A 47 4.86 -10.19 17.36
CA GLY A 47 3.84 -11.02 16.67
C GLY A 47 3.58 -12.37 17.33
N GLN A 48 3.34 -12.39 18.63
CA GLN A 48 3.21 -13.63 19.40
C GLN A 48 1.80 -14.23 19.29
N THR A 49 1.72 -15.57 19.23
CA THR A 49 0.46 -16.30 19.31
C THR A 49 0.05 -16.60 20.74
N THR A 50 -1.03 -15.96 21.18
CA THR A 50 -1.54 -16.02 22.55
C THR A 50 -2.34 -17.28 22.86
N ASP A 51 -2.58 -17.53 24.14
CA ASP A 51 -3.49 -18.59 24.58
C ASP A 51 -4.93 -18.38 24.09
N GLN A 52 -5.34 -17.13 23.91
CA GLN A 52 -6.68 -16.80 23.41
C GLN A 52 -6.85 -17.28 21.97
N TYR A 53 -5.90 -16.95 21.09
CA TYR A 53 -5.94 -17.44 19.70
C TYR A 53 -5.82 -18.98 19.65
N ARG A 54 -4.98 -19.59 20.50
CA ARG A 54 -4.90 -21.06 20.61
C ARG A 54 -6.21 -21.69 21.07
N ASN A 55 -6.99 -21.02 21.92
CA ASN A 55 -8.32 -21.49 22.31
C ASN A 55 -9.31 -21.40 21.15
N PHE A 56 -9.26 -20.33 20.35
CA PHE A 56 -10.02 -20.24 19.10
C PHE A 56 -9.67 -21.37 18.13
N GLU A 57 -8.39 -21.63 17.87
CA GLU A 57 -7.97 -22.72 16.97
C GLU A 57 -8.51 -24.09 17.46
N LYS A 58 -8.48 -24.33 18.78
CA LYS A 58 -9.06 -25.54 19.36
C LYS A 58 -10.58 -25.60 19.18
N LEU A 59 -11.29 -24.47 19.39
CA LEU A 59 -12.73 -24.38 19.17
C LEU A 59 -13.07 -24.68 17.71
N LYS A 60 -12.41 -24.00 16.78
CA LYS A 60 -12.53 -24.19 15.33
C LYS A 60 -12.30 -25.65 14.95
N ASN A 61 -11.24 -26.28 15.44
CA ASN A 61 -10.91 -27.64 15.01
C ASN A 61 -11.82 -28.71 15.64
N LYS A 62 -12.30 -28.52 16.88
CA LYS A 62 -13.05 -29.55 17.61
C LYS A 62 -14.57 -29.43 17.51
N ALA A 63 -15.13 -28.22 17.43
CA ALA A 63 -16.57 -28.03 17.44
C ALA A 63 -17.20 -28.48 16.11
N THR A 64 -18.39 -29.07 16.19
CA THR A 64 -19.22 -29.34 15.01
C THR A 64 -19.88 -28.06 14.51
N ILE A 65 -20.34 -28.04 13.27
CA ILE A 65 -21.12 -26.90 12.73
C ILE A 65 -22.34 -26.61 13.60
N ASN A 66 -23.07 -27.63 14.07
CA ASN A 66 -24.25 -27.44 14.91
C ASN A 66 -23.91 -26.81 16.27
N GLU A 67 -22.80 -27.22 16.89
CA GLU A 67 -22.33 -26.61 18.14
C GLU A 67 -21.93 -25.14 17.93
N LEU A 68 -21.27 -24.83 16.82
CA LEU A 68 -20.93 -23.45 16.47
C LEU A 68 -22.19 -22.61 16.20
N LEU A 69 -23.18 -23.14 15.49
CA LEU A 69 -24.45 -22.43 15.26
C LEU A 69 -25.19 -22.13 16.57
N GLU A 70 -25.20 -23.06 17.52
CA GLU A 70 -25.76 -22.81 18.86
C GLU A 70 -24.98 -21.72 19.61
N LEU A 71 -23.65 -21.69 19.47
CA LEU A 71 -22.78 -20.69 20.12
C LEU A 71 -22.92 -19.27 19.57
N LEU A 72 -23.52 -19.07 18.38
CA LEU A 72 -23.86 -17.72 17.91
C LEU A 72 -24.91 -17.03 18.80
N ASN A 73 -25.68 -17.78 19.58
CA ASN A 73 -26.64 -17.25 20.55
C ASN A 73 -26.03 -17.00 21.95
N HIS A 74 -24.71 -17.16 22.11
CA HIS A 74 -24.04 -16.95 23.39
C HIS A 74 -24.14 -15.50 23.86
N LYS A 75 -24.10 -15.21 25.18
CA LYS A 75 -24.22 -13.82 25.67
C LYS A 75 -22.97 -12.96 25.45
N ASN A 76 -21.81 -13.61 25.35
CA ASN A 76 -20.51 -12.96 25.19
C ASN A 76 -20.17 -12.72 23.71
N SER A 77 -19.92 -11.46 23.32
CA SER A 77 -19.62 -11.07 21.94
C SER A 77 -18.33 -11.69 21.38
N VAL A 78 -17.29 -11.89 22.20
CA VAL A 78 -16.02 -12.50 21.75
C VAL A 78 -16.24 -13.98 21.41
N VAL A 79 -17.07 -14.69 22.19
CA VAL A 79 -17.48 -16.06 21.86
C VAL A 79 -18.21 -16.09 20.52
N LYS A 80 -19.14 -15.16 20.26
CA LYS A 80 -19.83 -15.06 18.96
C LYS A 80 -18.87 -14.73 17.82
N GLY A 81 -17.96 -13.78 18.03
CA GLY A 81 -16.93 -13.39 17.06
C GLY A 81 -16.09 -14.60 16.63
N TYR A 82 -15.44 -15.29 17.57
CA TYR A 82 -14.65 -16.49 17.25
C TYR A 82 -15.48 -17.65 16.69
N THR A 83 -16.72 -17.80 17.13
CA THR A 83 -17.64 -18.79 16.56
C THR A 83 -17.95 -18.49 15.10
N SER A 84 -18.19 -17.22 14.77
CA SER A 84 -18.43 -16.79 13.39
C SER A 84 -17.18 -17.00 12.52
N TRP A 85 -15.99 -16.68 13.01
CA TRP A 85 -14.72 -16.96 12.32
C TRP A 85 -14.56 -18.45 12.05
N ALA A 86 -14.84 -19.31 13.05
CA ALA A 86 -14.78 -20.76 12.87
C ALA A 86 -15.78 -21.27 11.81
N LEU A 87 -16.98 -20.68 11.72
CA LEU A 87 -17.97 -21.02 10.70
C LEU A 87 -17.53 -20.58 9.29
N ALA A 88 -16.91 -19.40 9.16
CA ALA A 88 -16.33 -18.92 7.91
C ALA A 88 -15.19 -19.85 7.45
N ASP A 89 -14.26 -20.17 8.35
CA ASP A 89 -13.11 -21.05 8.07
C ASP A 89 -13.56 -22.48 7.69
N LYS A 90 -14.67 -22.96 8.27
CA LYS A 90 -15.31 -24.24 7.91
C LYS A 90 -16.21 -24.16 6.68
N LYS A 91 -16.25 -23.03 5.97
CA LYS A 91 -17.02 -22.82 4.74
C LYS A 91 -18.52 -23.09 4.92
N TYR A 92 -19.07 -22.66 6.06
CA TYR A 92 -20.51 -22.75 6.28
C TYR A 92 -21.27 -21.95 5.22
N PRO A 93 -22.24 -22.51 4.47
CA PRO A 93 -22.77 -21.87 3.26
C PRO A 93 -23.70 -20.67 3.49
N LYS A 94 -24.09 -20.38 4.74
CA LYS A 94 -25.03 -19.29 5.08
C LYS A 94 -24.36 -18.17 5.86
N LEU A 95 -23.15 -17.75 5.45
CA LEU A 95 -22.41 -16.67 6.12
C LEU A 95 -23.17 -15.34 6.08
N SER A 96 -23.90 -15.06 4.99
CA SER A 96 -24.73 -13.86 4.85
C SER A 96 -25.79 -13.72 5.95
N ASN A 97 -26.35 -14.82 6.47
CA ASN A 97 -27.30 -14.78 7.58
C ASN A 97 -26.62 -14.33 8.89
N ILE A 98 -25.41 -14.82 9.16
CA ILE A 98 -24.62 -14.44 10.35
C ILE A 98 -24.28 -12.95 10.27
N PHE A 99 -23.78 -12.52 9.10
CA PHE A 99 -23.43 -11.14 8.86
C PHE A 99 -24.63 -10.18 8.99
N THR A 100 -25.79 -10.55 8.43
CA THR A 100 -27.02 -9.76 8.55
C THR A 100 -27.44 -9.59 10.01
N GLU A 101 -27.31 -10.64 10.82
CA GLU A 101 -27.64 -10.58 12.24
C GLU A 101 -26.66 -9.69 13.02
N PHE A 102 -25.36 -9.73 12.71
CA PHE A 102 -24.39 -8.82 13.32
C PHE A 102 -24.64 -7.36 12.94
N LEU A 103 -24.97 -7.06 11.68
CA LEU A 103 -25.38 -5.70 11.27
C LEU A 103 -26.65 -5.23 12.00
N ARG A 104 -27.61 -6.14 12.21
CA ARG A 104 -28.88 -5.83 12.88
C ARG A 104 -28.67 -5.53 14.37
N THR A 105 -27.79 -6.28 15.02
CA THR A 105 -27.56 -6.19 16.48
C THR A 105 -26.55 -5.09 16.84
N GLY A 106 -25.61 -4.77 15.96
CA GLY A 106 -24.55 -3.79 16.23
C GLY A 106 -23.62 -4.21 17.37
N GLU A 107 -23.51 -5.51 17.62
CA GLU A 107 -22.67 -6.03 18.71
C GLU A 107 -21.20 -5.75 18.46
N THR A 108 -20.49 -5.37 19.51
CA THR A 108 -19.05 -5.08 19.48
C THR A 108 -18.27 -6.01 20.39
N ALA A 109 -16.97 -6.13 20.13
CA ALA A 109 -16.00 -6.83 20.97
C ALA A 109 -14.69 -6.06 21.03
N THR A 110 -13.93 -6.20 22.12
CA THR A 110 -12.53 -5.77 22.14
C THR A 110 -11.73 -6.67 21.22
N THR A 111 -10.97 -6.07 20.32
CA THR A 111 -10.16 -6.75 19.30
C THR A 111 -8.69 -6.44 19.51
N GLN A 112 -7.82 -7.36 19.10
CA GLN A 112 -6.40 -7.07 18.95
C GLN A 112 -5.87 -7.70 17.67
N ASP A 113 -5.36 -6.86 16.77
CA ASP A 113 -4.65 -7.28 15.57
C ASP A 113 -3.26 -6.63 15.53
N GLY A 114 -2.21 -7.46 15.56
CA GLY A 114 -0.85 -6.99 15.77
C GLY A 114 -0.72 -6.16 17.04
N CYS A 115 -0.25 -4.92 16.89
CA CYS A 115 -0.09 -3.96 17.99
C CYS A 115 -1.35 -3.11 18.25
N ILE A 116 -2.41 -3.26 17.47
CA ILE A 116 -3.60 -2.41 17.54
C ILE A 116 -4.65 -3.11 18.41
N VAL A 117 -5.08 -2.44 19.47
CA VAL A 117 -6.22 -2.86 20.30
C VAL A 117 -7.37 -1.88 20.04
N SER A 118 -8.56 -2.39 19.75
CA SER A 118 -9.75 -1.59 19.43
C SER A 118 -11.02 -2.18 20.07
N THR A 119 -12.15 -1.53 19.84
CA THR A 119 -13.48 -2.10 20.05
C THR A 119 -14.23 -2.01 18.73
N ASP A 120 -14.39 -3.14 18.06
CA ASP A 120 -14.93 -3.20 16.70
C ASP A 120 -16.27 -3.95 16.66
N GLU A 121 -17.09 -3.64 15.66
CA GLU A 121 -18.35 -4.33 15.38
C GLU A 121 -18.08 -5.76 14.87
N LEU A 122 -18.82 -6.74 15.39
CA LEU A 122 -18.70 -8.13 14.94
C LEU A 122 -19.00 -8.29 13.45
N ALA A 123 -19.84 -7.44 12.87
CA ALA A 123 -20.11 -7.45 11.43
C ALA A 123 -18.83 -7.16 10.63
N ARG A 124 -18.07 -6.15 11.05
CA ARG A 124 -16.78 -5.77 10.44
C ARG A 124 -15.74 -6.87 10.60
N GLU A 125 -15.57 -7.37 11.81
CA GLU A 125 -14.63 -8.47 12.09
C GLU A 125 -14.96 -9.73 11.29
N PHE A 126 -16.24 -10.05 11.14
CA PHE A 126 -16.68 -11.20 10.37
C PHE A 126 -16.46 -10.98 8.86
N TYR A 127 -16.78 -9.79 8.34
CA TYR A 127 -16.58 -9.45 6.93
C TYR A 127 -15.10 -9.54 6.53
N HIS A 128 -14.20 -8.96 7.33
CA HIS A 128 -12.76 -9.03 7.09
C HIS A 128 -12.22 -10.46 7.18
N ARG A 129 -12.75 -11.30 8.08
CA ARG A 129 -12.37 -12.72 8.12
C ARG A 129 -12.71 -13.45 6.82
N VAL A 130 -13.89 -13.20 6.25
CA VAL A 130 -14.30 -13.80 4.97
C VAL A 130 -13.42 -13.30 3.81
N LEU A 131 -13.08 -12.01 3.78
CA LEU A 131 -12.13 -11.46 2.80
C LEU A 131 -10.74 -12.08 2.93
N TYR A 132 -10.21 -12.16 4.16
CA TYR A 132 -8.90 -12.74 4.45
C TYR A 132 -8.78 -14.17 3.92
N GLN A 133 -9.85 -14.97 4.09
CA GLN A 133 -9.88 -16.31 3.53
C GLN A 133 -9.67 -16.32 2.01
N HIS A 134 -10.25 -15.37 1.27
CA HIS A 134 -10.11 -15.32 -0.19
C HIS A 134 -8.74 -14.81 -0.67
N PHE A 135 -8.20 -13.77 -0.04
CA PHE A 135 -7.03 -13.05 -0.55
C PHE A 135 -5.70 -13.53 0.03
N GLU A 136 -5.66 -13.94 1.30
CA GLU A 136 -4.42 -14.18 2.03
C GLU A 136 -4.11 -15.68 2.22
N ASN A 137 -5.14 -16.52 2.23
CA ASN A 137 -4.94 -17.96 2.35
C ASN A 137 -4.62 -18.59 0.99
N LYS A 138 -3.64 -19.51 0.99
CA LYS A 138 -3.38 -20.39 -0.15
C LYS A 138 -4.53 -21.38 -0.31
N LEU A 139 -5.56 -20.96 -1.04
CA LEU A 139 -6.77 -21.73 -1.27
C LEU A 139 -6.67 -22.62 -2.51
N THR A 140 -7.47 -23.69 -2.50
CA THR A 140 -7.80 -24.39 -3.75
C THR A 140 -8.70 -23.51 -4.62
N GLU A 141 -8.78 -23.78 -5.92
CA GLU A 141 -9.67 -23.05 -6.83
C GLU A 141 -11.13 -23.10 -6.37
N GLN A 142 -11.59 -24.27 -5.93
CA GLN A 142 -12.96 -24.45 -5.42
C GLN A 142 -13.23 -23.57 -4.19
N ASP A 143 -12.26 -23.45 -3.29
CA ASP A 143 -12.38 -22.63 -2.09
C ASP A 143 -12.37 -21.14 -2.42
N SER A 144 -11.53 -20.74 -3.38
CA SER A 144 -11.49 -19.36 -3.87
C SER A 144 -12.86 -18.95 -4.44
N LEU A 145 -13.47 -19.80 -5.28
CA LEU A 145 -14.83 -19.58 -5.81
C LEU A 145 -15.89 -19.54 -4.71
N PHE A 146 -15.78 -20.40 -3.69
CA PHE A 146 -16.68 -20.36 -2.54
C PHE A 146 -16.62 -19.01 -1.84
N PHE A 147 -15.43 -18.54 -1.41
CA PHE A 147 -15.33 -17.28 -0.67
C PHE A 147 -15.67 -16.08 -1.54
N GLN A 148 -15.31 -16.08 -2.83
CA GLN A 148 -15.74 -15.04 -3.77
C GLN A 148 -17.28 -14.96 -3.84
N SER A 149 -17.98 -16.11 -3.84
CA SER A 149 -19.44 -16.12 -3.82
C SER A 149 -20.02 -15.60 -2.51
N GLN A 150 -19.38 -15.89 -1.37
CA GLN A 150 -19.81 -15.41 -0.06
C GLN A 150 -19.61 -13.89 0.05
N ILE A 151 -18.45 -13.36 -0.36
CA ILE A 151 -18.17 -11.92 -0.38
C ILE A 151 -19.26 -11.18 -1.16
N LYS A 152 -19.62 -11.65 -2.36
CA LYS A 152 -20.72 -11.06 -3.15
C LYS A 152 -22.07 -11.07 -2.43
N GLN A 153 -22.36 -12.09 -1.62
CA GLN A 153 -23.58 -12.11 -0.80
C GLN A 153 -23.51 -11.10 0.34
N LEU A 154 -22.37 -11.00 1.02
CA LEU A 154 -22.16 -10.03 2.10
C LEU A 154 -22.23 -8.59 1.55
N ASP A 155 -21.59 -8.31 0.42
CA ASP A 155 -21.67 -7.02 -0.29
C ASP A 155 -23.11 -6.69 -0.66
N SER A 156 -23.89 -7.67 -1.12
CA SER A 156 -25.32 -7.46 -1.38
C SER A 156 -26.10 -7.10 -0.12
N VAL A 157 -25.77 -7.68 1.03
CA VAL A 157 -26.39 -7.30 2.32
C VAL A 157 -26.05 -5.85 2.67
N ILE A 158 -24.81 -5.41 2.43
CA ILE A 158 -24.37 -4.02 2.66
C ILE A 158 -25.11 -3.06 1.73
N LEU A 159 -25.09 -3.33 0.43
CA LEU A 159 -25.64 -2.43 -0.59
C LEU A 159 -27.16 -2.29 -0.49
N TYR A 160 -27.89 -3.36 -0.20
CA TYR A 160 -29.36 -3.33 -0.11
C TYR A 160 -29.89 -3.21 1.33
N GLY A 161 -29.00 -3.28 2.31
CA GLY A 161 -29.31 -3.12 3.72
C GLY A 161 -29.79 -1.71 4.06
N LYS A 162 -30.57 -1.61 5.14
CA LYS A 162 -30.96 -0.31 5.72
C LYS A 162 -29.92 0.23 6.71
N HIS A 163 -29.05 -0.64 7.22
CA HIS A 163 -28.05 -0.29 8.22
C HIS A 163 -26.86 0.37 7.52
N LYS A 164 -26.50 1.58 7.94
CA LYS A 164 -25.26 2.22 7.51
C LYS A 164 -24.09 1.52 8.19
N THR A 165 -23.08 1.17 7.42
CA THR A 165 -21.86 0.51 7.90
C THR A 165 -20.67 1.14 7.18
N ASP A 166 -19.53 1.18 7.86
CA ASP A 166 -18.24 1.59 7.28
C ASP A 166 -17.76 0.62 6.20
N LEU A 167 -18.36 -0.57 6.09
CA LEU A 167 -18.09 -1.57 5.05
C LEU A 167 -18.61 -1.19 3.65
N MET A 168 -19.38 -0.10 3.52
CA MET A 168 -19.94 0.33 2.23
C MET A 168 -18.84 0.57 1.18
N SER A 169 -17.75 1.24 1.56
CA SER A 169 -16.63 1.51 0.65
C SER A 169 -16.03 0.20 0.11
N LYS A 170 -15.88 -0.81 0.97
CA LYS A 170 -15.33 -2.11 0.57
C LYS A 170 -16.28 -2.91 -0.31
N ALA A 171 -17.58 -2.86 -0.04
CA ALA A 171 -18.59 -3.48 -0.90
C ALA A 171 -18.64 -2.83 -2.31
N LEU A 172 -18.48 -1.51 -2.39
CA LEU A 172 -18.42 -0.77 -3.65
C LEU A 172 -17.13 -1.08 -4.43
N GLU A 173 -15.99 -1.18 -3.76
CA GLU A 173 -14.71 -1.58 -4.35
C GLU A 173 -14.79 -3.00 -4.93
N ASN A 174 -15.31 -3.96 -4.16
CA ASN A 174 -15.44 -5.36 -4.55
C ASN A 174 -16.48 -5.60 -5.64
N ASN A 175 -17.41 -4.65 -5.85
CA ASN A 175 -18.49 -4.78 -6.81
C ASN A 175 -17.99 -4.99 -8.25
N ASN A 176 -16.87 -4.35 -8.61
CA ASN A 176 -16.16 -4.51 -9.89
C ASN A 176 -17.09 -4.59 -11.12
N GLY A 177 -18.05 -3.66 -11.23
CA GLY A 177 -18.96 -3.57 -12.38
C GLY A 177 -20.06 -4.65 -12.46
N ASN A 178 -20.43 -5.31 -11.36
CA ASN A 178 -21.49 -6.31 -11.34
C ASN A 178 -22.84 -5.75 -11.87
N PRO A 179 -23.40 -6.24 -12.99
CA PRO A 179 -24.61 -5.65 -13.57
C PRO A 179 -25.84 -5.67 -12.65
N LYS A 180 -25.91 -6.58 -11.67
CA LYS A 180 -27.06 -6.73 -10.77
C LYS A 180 -27.22 -5.59 -9.77
N THR A 181 -26.12 -4.92 -9.44
CA THR A 181 -26.07 -3.85 -8.43
C THR A 181 -26.09 -2.46 -9.05
N TYR A 182 -26.07 -2.35 -10.38
CA TYR A 182 -25.96 -1.09 -11.11
C TYR A 182 -26.96 -0.03 -10.65
N GLU A 183 -28.26 -0.34 -10.64
CA GLU A 183 -29.30 0.63 -10.25
C GLU A 183 -29.14 1.08 -8.78
N ARG A 184 -28.66 0.19 -7.92
CA ARG A 184 -28.44 0.50 -6.50
C ARG A 184 -27.24 1.41 -6.32
N ILE A 185 -26.15 1.15 -7.02
CA ILE A 185 -24.95 2.00 -7.02
C ILE A 185 -25.26 3.35 -7.65
N LYS A 186 -26.02 3.37 -8.75
CA LYS A 186 -26.48 4.60 -9.40
C LYS A 186 -27.30 5.47 -8.44
N TYR A 187 -28.20 4.86 -7.66
CA TYR A 187 -28.92 5.57 -6.60
C TYR A 187 -27.96 6.19 -5.57
N PHE A 188 -26.99 5.44 -5.04
CA PHE A 188 -26.02 5.99 -4.09
C PHE A 188 -25.15 7.11 -4.68
N ALA A 189 -24.71 6.95 -5.92
CA ALA A 189 -23.89 7.92 -6.62
C ALA A 189 -24.63 9.23 -6.89
N LEU A 190 -25.87 9.15 -7.39
CA LEU A 190 -26.58 10.33 -7.90
C LEU A 190 -27.51 10.96 -6.86
N ASN A 191 -28.20 10.15 -6.05
CA ASN A 191 -29.14 10.65 -5.05
C ASN A 191 -28.45 10.97 -3.71
N GLU A 192 -27.56 10.11 -3.26
CA GLU A 192 -26.83 10.32 -1.99
C GLU A 192 -25.49 11.06 -2.19
N LYS A 193 -25.03 11.22 -3.44
CA LYS A 193 -23.74 11.85 -3.78
C LYS A 193 -22.56 11.20 -3.05
N ASN A 194 -22.63 9.89 -2.82
CA ASN A 194 -21.55 9.14 -2.21
C ASN A 194 -20.38 9.00 -3.20
N ILE A 195 -19.19 9.43 -2.80
CA ILE A 195 -18.00 9.52 -3.68
C ILE A 195 -17.55 8.14 -4.15
N GLU A 196 -17.50 7.17 -3.24
CA GLU A 196 -17.12 5.79 -3.57
C GLU A 196 -18.11 5.15 -4.54
N ALA A 197 -19.40 5.47 -4.44
CA ALA A 197 -20.43 5.00 -5.35
C ALA A 197 -20.35 5.70 -6.72
N ILE A 198 -19.97 6.99 -6.76
CA ILE A 198 -19.69 7.71 -8.01
C ILE A 198 -18.56 7.02 -8.77
N GLU A 199 -17.46 6.67 -8.08
CA GLU A 199 -16.36 5.91 -8.67
C GLU A 199 -16.79 4.51 -9.11
N ALA A 200 -17.56 3.80 -8.28
CA ALA A 200 -18.05 2.47 -8.60
C ALA A 200 -19.03 2.47 -9.78
N LEU A 201 -19.85 3.53 -9.94
CA LEU A 201 -20.74 3.70 -11.09
C LEU A 201 -19.95 3.89 -12.38
N ALA A 202 -18.83 4.63 -12.34
CA ALA A 202 -18.00 4.87 -13.51
C ALA A 202 -17.36 3.59 -14.08
N ILE A 203 -17.16 2.56 -13.26
CA ILE A 203 -16.63 1.26 -13.71
C ILE A 203 -17.55 0.60 -14.76
N TYR A 204 -18.86 0.90 -14.76
CA TYR A 204 -19.79 0.39 -15.76
C TYR A 204 -19.63 1.01 -17.14
N GLN A 205 -19.01 2.20 -17.24
CA GLN A 205 -18.72 2.90 -18.49
C GLN A 205 -19.94 3.10 -19.40
N ARG A 206 -21.10 3.37 -18.81
CA ARG A 206 -22.35 3.60 -19.55
C ARG A 206 -22.45 5.05 -19.99
N LYS A 207 -22.53 5.27 -21.31
CA LYS A 207 -22.63 6.62 -21.89
C LYS A 207 -23.90 7.35 -21.43
N GLU A 208 -24.96 6.62 -21.12
CA GLU A 208 -26.22 7.17 -20.63
C GLU A 208 -26.07 7.87 -19.26
N ASP A 209 -25.01 7.58 -18.51
CA ASP A 209 -24.73 8.20 -17.21
C ASP A 209 -23.95 9.52 -17.32
N ILE A 210 -23.34 9.81 -18.47
CA ILE A 210 -22.52 11.01 -18.69
C ILE A 210 -23.26 12.31 -18.35
N PRO A 211 -24.53 12.52 -18.78
CA PRO A 211 -25.27 13.73 -18.42
C PRO A 211 -25.49 13.86 -16.90
N GLU A 212 -25.68 12.75 -16.19
CA GLU A 212 -25.88 12.77 -14.74
C GLU A 212 -24.57 13.03 -13.99
N PHE A 213 -23.46 12.42 -14.42
CA PHE A 213 -22.13 12.74 -13.88
C PHE A 213 -21.81 14.22 -14.03
N LYS A 214 -22.06 14.84 -15.19
CA LYS A 214 -21.84 16.29 -15.39
C LYS A 214 -22.61 17.17 -14.39
N LYS A 215 -23.82 16.74 -13.96
CA LYS A 215 -24.59 17.48 -12.93
C LYS A 215 -23.98 17.41 -11.54
N LEU A 216 -23.09 16.46 -11.27
CA LEU A 216 -22.38 16.34 -9.99
C LEU A 216 -21.27 17.39 -9.83
N GLY A 217 -20.91 18.11 -10.90
CA GLY A 217 -19.83 19.09 -10.87
C GLY A 217 -18.48 18.44 -10.57
N GLU A 218 -17.71 19.03 -9.66
CA GLU A 218 -16.36 18.56 -9.31
C GLU A 218 -16.32 17.13 -8.76
N LEU A 219 -17.40 16.66 -8.14
CA LEU A 219 -17.51 15.27 -7.66
C LEU A 219 -17.42 14.25 -8.81
N ALA A 220 -17.69 14.67 -10.05
CA ALA A 220 -17.59 13.81 -11.22
C ALA A 220 -16.14 13.47 -11.60
N PHE A 221 -15.14 14.22 -11.12
CA PHE A 221 -13.77 14.05 -11.60
C PHE A 221 -13.20 12.66 -11.32
N SER A 222 -13.46 12.08 -10.15
CA SER A 222 -13.01 10.71 -9.85
C SER A 222 -13.70 9.67 -10.73
N ALA A 223 -14.99 9.86 -11.06
CA ALA A 223 -15.69 9.04 -12.04
C ALA A 223 -15.08 9.18 -13.45
N ILE A 224 -14.82 10.40 -13.92
CA ILE A 224 -14.23 10.66 -15.24
C ILE A 224 -12.83 10.04 -15.35
N ALA A 225 -12.06 10.04 -14.26
CA ALA A 225 -10.77 9.34 -14.24
C ALA A 225 -10.88 7.82 -14.46
N LYS A 226 -11.99 7.19 -14.05
CA LYS A 226 -12.26 5.75 -14.27
C LYS A 226 -12.93 5.48 -15.61
N PHE A 227 -13.66 6.46 -16.14
CA PHE A 227 -14.38 6.40 -17.41
C PHE A 227 -14.09 7.66 -18.26
N PRO A 228 -12.87 7.79 -18.83
CA PRO A 228 -12.51 8.93 -19.65
C PRO A 228 -13.17 8.80 -21.04
N ASP A 229 -14.34 9.42 -21.20
CA ASP A 229 -15.05 9.52 -22.48
C ASP A 229 -14.95 10.94 -23.06
N ASP A 230 -14.82 11.07 -24.39
CA ASP A 230 -14.67 12.36 -25.07
C ASP A 230 -15.83 13.33 -24.77
N GLU A 231 -17.03 12.83 -24.47
CA GLU A 231 -18.16 13.69 -24.14
C GLU A 231 -17.96 14.48 -22.83
N PHE A 232 -17.07 14.07 -21.92
CA PHE A 232 -16.72 14.86 -20.73
C PHE A 232 -15.70 15.96 -21.00
N TRP A 233 -15.06 16.01 -22.18
CA TRP A 233 -13.92 16.89 -22.41
C TRP A 233 -14.28 18.38 -22.27
N ASP A 234 -15.36 18.82 -22.91
CA ASP A 234 -15.82 20.20 -22.81
C ASP A 234 -16.23 20.56 -21.37
N PHE A 235 -16.78 19.58 -20.63
CA PHE A 235 -17.10 19.75 -19.22
C PHE A 235 -15.81 19.97 -18.41
N LEU A 236 -14.76 19.17 -18.60
CA LEU A 236 -13.47 19.37 -17.93
C LEU A 236 -12.82 20.71 -18.28
N LEU A 237 -12.89 21.14 -19.54
CA LEU A 237 -12.32 22.43 -19.97
C LEU A 237 -13.05 23.63 -19.35
N SER A 238 -14.33 23.49 -19.00
CA SER A 238 -15.11 24.58 -18.38
C SER A 238 -14.56 25.02 -17.01
N TYR A 239 -13.79 24.17 -16.32
CA TYR A 239 -13.15 24.46 -15.03
C TYR A 239 -11.83 25.26 -15.16
N ASN A 240 -11.39 25.51 -16.41
CA ASN A 240 -10.39 26.51 -16.83
C ASN A 240 -9.25 26.80 -15.84
N LEU A 241 -8.23 25.93 -15.79
CA LEU A 241 -6.85 26.11 -15.23
C LEU A 241 -6.70 26.69 -13.80
N LYS A 242 -7.79 27.06 -13.13
CA LYS A 242 -7.80 27.73 -11.81
C LYS A 242 -7.85 26.74 -10.66
N PHE A 243 -7.78 25.44 -10.95
CA PHE A 243 -8.13 24.42 -9.98
C PHE A 243 -6.93 23.52 -9.65
N GLU A 244 -6.46 23.63 -8.41
CA GLU A 244 -5.44 22.78 -7.79
C GLU A 244 -6.07 21.52 -7.18
N SER A 245 -7.00 20.86 -7.87
CA SER A 245 -7.59 19.61 -7.36
C SER A 245 -6.93 18.39 -7.95
N ASP A 246 -6.50 17.51 -7.05
CA ASP A 246 -5.95 16.20 -7.37
C ASP A 246 -6.91 15.38 -8.23
N SER A 247 -8.20 15.38 -7.91
CA SER A 247 -9.22 14.66 -8.68
C SER A 247 -9.36 15.21 -10.11
N TYR A 248 -9.26 16.53 -10.29
CA TYR A 248 -9.29 17.14 -11.62
C TYR A 248 -8.06 16.75 -12.46
N MET A 249 -6.86 16.87 -11.88
CA MET A 249 -5.62 16.45 -12.55
C MET A 249 -5.66 14.97 -12.90
N LEU A 250 -6.19 14.13 -12.00
CA LEU A 250 -6.41 12.71 -12.24
C LEU A 250 -7.37 12.47 -13.41
N ALA A 251 -8.51 13.16 -13.46
CA ALA A 251 -9.49 13.08 -14.55
C ALA A 251 -8.89 13.46 -15.90
N VAL A 252 -8.18 14.59 -15.98
CA VAL A 252 -7.51 15.05 -17.20
C VAL A 252 -6.44 14.05 -17.63
N SER A 253 -5.62 13.56 -16.69
CA SER A 253 -4.54 12.60 -16.99
C SER A 253 -5.05 11.25 -17.51
N ALA A 254 -6.30 10.87 -17.20
CA ALA A 254 -6.87 9.59 -17.65
C ALA A 254 -7.08 9.52 -19.17
N TYR A 255 -7.18 10.67 -19.87
CA TYR A 255 -7.38 10.72 -21.32
C TYR A 255 -6.15 10.30 -22.13
N LYS A 256 -4.94 10.52 -21.61
CA LYS A 256 -3.68 10.11 -22.27
C LYS A 256 -3.53 10.65 -23.71
N THR A 257 -4.01 11.86 -23.97
CA THR A 257 -3.91 12.54 -25.27
C THR A 257 -2.96 13.75 -25.23
N GLU A 258 -2.56 14.25 -26.39
CA GLU A 258 -1.81 15.51 -26.51
C GLU A 258 -2.53 16.70 -25.83
N LYS A 259 -3.85 16.82 -26.04
CA LYS A 259 -4.67 17.87 -25.40
C LYS A 259 -4.61 17.78 -23.87
N SER A 260 -4.69 16.57 -23.31
CA SER A 260 -4.56 16.39 -21.86
C SER A 260 -3.16 16.77 -21.36
N ALA A 261 -2.11 16.46 -22.12
CA ALA A 261 -0.74 16.85 -21.76
C ALA A 261 -0.55 18.37 -21.77
N GLU A 262 -1.18 19.07 -22.72
CA GLU A 262 -1.17 20.54 -22.79
C GLU A 262 -1.85 21.16 -21.55
N VAL A 263 -3.03 20.67 -21.18
CA VAL A 263 -3.76 21.14 -19.99
C VAL A 263 -2.91 20.94 -18.73
N LEU A 264 -2.36 19.74 -18.52
CA LEU A 264 -1.51 19.43 -17.36
C LEU A 264 -0.21 20.26 -17.34
N THR A 265 0.36 20.55 -18.51
CA THR A 265 1.53 21.43 -18.62
C THR A 265 1.19 22.87 -18.24
N ASN A 266 -0.02 23.34 -18.56
CA ASN A 266 -0.47 24.67 -18.15
C ASN A 266 -0.77 24.72 -16.65
N ILE A 267 -1.35 23.65 -16.08
CA ILE A 267 -1.55 23.51 -14.62
C ILE A 267 -0.21 23.57 -13.89
N LEU A 268 0.84 22.88 -14.38
CA LEU A 268 2.17 22.92 -13.75
C LEU A 268 2.74 24.35 -13.60
N LYS A 269 2.33 25.29 -14.45
CA LYS A 269 2.78 26.70 -14.38
C LYS A 269 2.08 27.49 -13.27
N THR A 270 0.93 27.04 -12.80
CA THR A 270 0.06 27.78 -11.86
C THR A 270 -0.02 27.15 -10.48
N ILE A 271 0.17 25.83 -10.37
CA ILE A 271 0.07 25.11 -9.09
C ILE A 271 1.24 25.42 -8.14
N ASP A 272 0.97 25.33 -6.85
CA ASP A 272 2.00 25.41 -5.82
C ASP A 272 2.97 24.21 -5.83
N LYS A 273 4.16 24.40 -5.24
CA LYS A 273 5.22 23.39 -5.21
C LYS A 273 4.82 22.08 -4.52
N LYS A 274 3.89 22.10 -3.55
CA LYS A 274 3.41 20.88 -2.89
C LYS A 274 2.55 20.05 -3.86
N SER A 275 1.70 20.71 -4.64
CA SER A 275 0.81 20.07 -5.62
C SER A 275 1.53 19.44 -6.82
N ILE A 276 2.78 19.83 -7.10
CA ILE A 276 3.61 19.19 -8.15
C ILE A 276 3.81 17.69 -7.88
N ALA A 277 3.89 17.28 -6.61
CA ALA A 277 4.02 15.86 -6.28
C ALA A 277 2.78 15.07 -6.71
N TYR A 278 1.57 15.62 -6.49
CA TYR A 278 0.33 15.00 -6.96
C TYR A 278 0.23 15.00 -8.48
N LEU A 279 0.62 16.09 -9.15
CA LEU A 279 0.69 16.10 -10.61
C LEU A 279 1.64 15.00 -11.12
N SER A 280 2.81 14.83 -10.48
CA SER A 280 3.73 13.75 -10.80
C SER A 280 3.10 12.37 -10.60
N GLU A 281 2.36 12.18 -9.50
CA GLU A 281 1.66 10.92 -9.22
C GLU A 281 0.65 10.57 -10.31
N VAL A 282 -0.24 11.51 -10.67
CA VAL A 282 -1.34 11.21 -11.60
C VAL A 282 -0.83 10.95 -13.02
N ILE A 283 0.21 11.66 -13.49
CA ILE A 283 0.81 11.40 -14.81
C ILE A 283 1.63 10.11 -14.83
N THR A 284 2.21 9.69 -13.71
CA THR A 284 2.86 8.37 -13.58
C THR A 284 1.81 7.25 -13.58
N LYS A 285 0.73 7.42 -12.81
CA LYS A 285 -0.38 6.45 -12.74
C LYS A 285 -1.03 6.25 -14.10
N ASN A 286 -1.24 7.34 -14.83
CA ASN A 286 -1.79 7.36 -16.18
C ASN A 286 -0.72 7.50 -17.27
N TYR A 287 0.50 7.00 -17.04
CA TYR A 287 1.62 7.14 -17.96
C TYR A 287 1.25 6.83 -19.43
N CYS A 288 1.63 7.74 -20.32
CA CYS A 288 1.61 7.57 -21.76
C CYS A 288 2.73 8.41 -22.41
N THR A 289 2.97 8.21 -23.71
CA THR A 289 4.02 8.91 -24.45
C THR A 289 3.87 10.43 -24.42
N HIS A 290 2.64 10.96 -24.39
CA HIS A 290 2.39 12.39 -24.33
C HIS A 290 2.82 13.04 -22.99
N TYR A 291 2.92 12.29 -21.90
CA TYR A 291 3.33 12.81 -20.58
C TYR A 291 4.84 12.75 -20.32
N GLN A 292 5.61 12.05 -21.16
CA GLN A 292 7.05 11.87 -20.97
C GLN A 292 7.81 13.20 -20.84
N SER A 293 7.53 14.19 -21.71
CA SER A 293 8.18 15.50 -21.64
C SER A 293 7.83 16.26 -20.35
N LEU A 294 6.60 16.11 -19.85
CA LEU A 294 6.17 16.73 -18.60
C LEU A 294 6.86 16.09 -17.39
N ILE A 295 6.98 14.75 -17.36
CA ILE A 295 7.74 14.01 -16.33
C ILE A 295 9.19 14.48 -16.28
N LEU A 296 9.87 14.53 -17.44
CA LEU A 296 11.24 15.00 -17.53
C LEU A 296 11.38 16.48 -17.12
N TYR A 297 10.42 17.33 -17.49
CA TYR A 297 10.40 18.72 -17.07
C TYR A 297 10.25 18.85 -15.55
N ILE A 298 9.38 18.03 -14.94
CA ILE A 298 9.19 18.01 -13.48
C ILE A 298 10.50 17.61 -12.79
N TRP A 299 11.15 16.57 -13.29
CA TRP A 299 12.47 16.18 -12.81
C TRP A 299 13.51 17.29 -12.96
N GLU A 300 13.63 17.91 -14.14
CA GLU A 300 14.67 18.92 -14.39
C GLU A 300 14.55 20.16 -13.50
N ASN A 301 13.31 20.64 -13.29
CA ASN A 301 13.05 21.93 -12.66
C ASN A 301 12.63 21.82 -11.19
N TYR A 302 12.00 20.71 -10.79
CA TYR A 302 11.51 20.49 -9.44
C TYR A 302 12.17 19.31 -8.73
N LYS A 303 13.00 18.54 -9.44
CA LYS A 303 13.78 17.41 -8.92
C LYS A 303 12.91 16.33 -8.28
N MET A 304 11.70 16.17 -8.79
CA MET A 304 10.71 15.20 -8.33
C MET A 304 10.61 14.05 -9.33
N ILE A 305 10.74 12.82 -8.86
CA ILE A 305 10.47 11.63 -9.68
C ILE A 305 10.24 10.42 -8.78
N ASP A 306 9.38 9.51 -9.21
CA ASP A 306 9.15 8.21 -8.57
C ASP A 306 9.81 7.05 -9.34
N LEU A 307 9.84 5.88 -8.71
CA LEU A 307 10.49 4.69 -9.24
C LEU A 307 9.82 4.16 -10.51
N ARG A 308 8.50 4.16 -10.57
CA ARG A 308 7.73 3.69 -11.72
C ARG A 308 7.95 4.62 -12.92
N ALA A 309 7.85 5.94 -12.75
CA ALA A 309 8.17 6.90 -13.80
C ALA A 309 9.59 6.71 -14.32
N THR A 310 10.56 6.57 -13.42
CA THR A 310 11.97 6.33 -13.76
C THR A 310 12.15 5.09 -14.64
N LYS A 311 11.56 3.96 -14.24
CA LYS A 311 11.61 2.71 -15.02
C LYS A 311 10.96 2.87 -16.39
N LEU A 312 9.81 3.54 -16.47
CA LEU A 312 9.06 3.73 -17.72
C LEU A 312 9.80 4.64 -18.71
N ILE A 313 10.33 5.80 -18.28
CA ILE A 313 11.07 6.71 -19.17
C ILE A 313 12.42 6.14 -19.61
N ILE A 314 13.13 5.39 -18.75
CA ILE A 314 14.35 4.66 -19.17
C ILE A 314 14.03 3.63 -20.24
N LYS A 315 12.91 2.92 -20.10
CA LYS A 315 12.48 1.91 -21.08
C LYS A 315 12.12 2.56 -22.41
N ASP A 316 11.33 3.63 -22.40
CA ASP A 316 10.71 4.17 -23.61
C ASP A 316 11.58 5.18 -24.34
N ILE A 317 12.32 6.03 -23.62
CA ILE A 317 13.14 7.12 -24.18
C ILE A 317 14.52 7.22 -23.48
N PRO A 318 15.33 6.14 -23.46
CA PRO A 318 16.52 6.02 -22.62
C PRO A 318 17.56 7.13 -22.78
N GLU A 319 17.82 7.59 -24.00
CA GLU A 319 18.82 8.63 -24.25
C GLU A 319 18.33 10.02 -23.78
N LYS A 320 17.06 10.36 -24.09
CA LYS A 320 16.45 11.60 -23.64
C LYS A 320 16.29 11.64 -22.12
N ALA A 321 15.91 10.51 -21.52
CA ALA A 321 15.87 10.34 -20.08
C ALA A 321 17.26 10.57 -19.46
N SER A 322 18.30 9.97 -20.03
CA SER A 322 19.69 10.12 -19.56
C SER A 322 20.17 11.58 -19.57
N ILE A 323 19.89 12.32 -20.65
CA ILE A 323 20.20 13.75 -20.76
C ILE A 323 19.50 14.55 -19.66
N SER A 324 18.21 14.29 -19.47
CA SER A 324 17.38 14.96 -18.46
C SER A 324 17.81 14.62 -17.04
N PHE A 325 18.11 13.35 -16.76
CA PHE A 325 18.67 12.90 -15.49
C PHE A 325 19.99 13.58 -15.16
N ALA A 326 20.92 13.62 -16.11
CA ALA A 326 22.18 14.32 -15.94
C ALA A 326 21.97 15.81 -15.64
N LYS A 327 21.07 16.50 -16.37
CA LYS A 327 20.70 17.90 -16.10
C LYS A 327 20.07 18.07 -14.71
N GLY A 328 19.25 17.11 -14.29
CA GLY A 328 18.69 16.98 -12.96
C GLY A 328 19.76 17.01 -11.87
N LEU A 329 20.71 16.08 -11.97
CA LEU A 329 21.76 15.88 -10.98
C LEU A 329 22.89 16.91 -11.06
N LEU A 330 23.05 17.65 -12.16
CA LEU A 330 23.99 18.77 -12.30
C LEU A 330 23.46 20.09 -11.68
N SER A 331 22.45 20.02 -10.82
CA SER A 331 21.88 21.16 -10.10
C SER A 331 22.14 21.02 -8.60
N SER A 332 22.36 22.14 -7.92
CA SER A 332 22.59 22.17 -6.47
C SER A 332 21.32 22.05 -5.61
N GLN A 333 20.14 21.95 -6.23
CA GLN A 333 18.89 21.79 -5.51
C GLN A 333 18.69 20.36 -4.99
N ASP A 334 18.10 20.24 -3.80
CA ASP A 334 17.67 18.94 -3.27
C ASP A 334 16.63 18.29 -4.18
N TYR A 335 16.85 17.02 -4.51
CA TYR A 335 15.86 16.16 -5.17
C TYR A 335 14.88 15.55 -4.17
N ARG A 336 13.69 15.20 -4.63
CA ARG A 336 12.63 14.51 -3.88
C ARG A 336 12.29 13.23 -4.64
N LEU A 337 12.78 12.12 -4.13
CA LEU A 337 12.46 10.79 -4.60
C LEU A 337 11.09 10.46 -4.02
N LEU A 338 10.09 10.34 -4.90
CA LEU A 338 8.71 10.13 -4.50
C LEU A 338 8.45 8.63 -4.39
N GLU A 339 7.66 8.25 -3.38
CA GLU A 339 7.15 6.90 -3.20
C GLU A 339 5.64 7.00 -3.30
N PHE A 340 5.07 6.26 -4.25
CA PHE A 340 3.64 6.16 -4.47
C PHE A 340 3.24 4.69 -4.38
N ASP A 341 1.96 4.43 -4.09
CA ASP A 341 1.40 3.09 -3.98
C ASP A 341 2.18 2.18 -3.00
N ASN A 342 2.48 0.94 -3.39
CA ASN A 342 3.13 -0.09 -2.57
C ASN A 342 4.67 -0.04 -2.61
N ASP A 343 5.27 0.93 -3.30
CA ASP A 343 6.73 1.05 -3.46
C ASP A 343 7.40 1.75 -2.25
N TYR A 344 6.78 1.64 -1.06
CA TYR A 344 7.30 2.28 0.15
C TYR A 344 8.63 1.65 0.58
N GLY A 345 9.67 2.47 0.72
CA GLY A 345 11.03 2.02 0.99
C GLY A 345 11.87 1.71 -0.26
N ASP A 346 11.32 1.77 -1.47
CA ASP A 346 12.06 1.49 -2.71
C ASP A 346 12.65 2.76 -3.37
N SER A 347 12.48 3.96 -2.79
CA SER A 347 13.05 5.18 -3.35
C SER A 347 14.57 5.14 -3.51
N GLU A 348 15.27 4.32 -2.71
CA GLU A 348 16.71 4.11 -2.82
C GLU A 348 17.12 3.48 -4.15
N MET A 349 16.21 2.77 -4.85
CA MET A 349 16.48 2.19 -6.17
C MET A 349 16.48 3.22 -7.31
N ILE A 350 15.93 4.41 -7.11
CA ILE A 350 15.77 5.41 -8.18
C ILE A 350 17.12 5.93 -8.67
N LEU A 351 18.01 6.33 -7.74
CA LEU A 351 19.32 6.88 -8.11
C LEU A 351 20.22 5.86 -8.81
N PRO A 352 20.35 4.59 -8.35
CA PRO A 352 21.04 3.55 -9.09
C PRO A 352 20.56 3.39 -10.54
N LEU A 353 19.24 3.36 -10.76
CA LEU A 353 18.66 3.26 -12.12
C LEU A 353 19.03 4.47 -12.98
N ILE A 354 18.94 5.68 -12.40
CA ILE A 354 19.35 6.91 -13.06
C ILE A 354 20.84 6.86 -13.43
N PHE A 355 21.70 6.47 -12.50
CA PHE A 355 23.14 6.44 -12.74
C PHE A 355 23.53 5.45 -13.84
N GLU A 356 22.96 4.24 -13.85
CA GLU A 356 23.24 3.27 -14.91
C GLU A 356 22.78 3.79 -16.28
N ASN A 357 21.65 4.50 -16.32
CA ASN A 357 21.19 5.14 -17.54
C ASN A 357 22.08 6.33 -17.97
N ILE A 358 22.59 7.14 -17.05
CA ILE A 358 23.57 8.21 -17.34
C ILE A 358 24.89 7.62 -17.81
N LYS A 359 25.43 6.62 -17.11
CA LYS A 359 26.67 5.94 -17.47
C LYS A 359 26.61 5.34 -18.88
N LYS A 360 25.45 4.85 -19.32
CA LYS A 360 25.28 4.28 -20.66
C LYS A 360 25.26 5.32 -21.78
N TYR A 361 24.63 6.49 -21.59
CA TYR A 361 24.39 7.44 -22.69
C TYR A 361 25.05 8.81 -22.51
N GLN A 362 25.50 9.16 -21.32
CA GLN A 362 26.06 10.46 -20.91
C GLN A 362 27.25 10.25 -19.96
N ASN A 363 28.09 9.24 -20.24
CA ASN A 363 29.19 8.81 -19.37
C ASN A 363 30.16 9.95 -19.02
N ASP A 364 30.38 10.87 -19.95
CA ASP A 364 31.22 12.06 -19.79
C ASP A 364 30.74 13.00 -18.67
N LYS A 365 29.46 12.93 -18.29
CA LYS A 365 28.87 13.77 -17.23
C LYS A 365 28.96 13.15 -15.84
N ILE A 366 29.19 11.85 -15.73
CA ILE A 366 29.15 11.11 -14.46
C ILE A 366 30.10 11.71 -13.42
N LEU A 367 31.33 12.02 -13.82
CA LEU A 367 32.32 12.57 -12.89
C LEU A 367 31.87 13.92 -12.32
N ASN A 368 31.41 14.83 -13.19
CA ASN A 368 30.94 16.14 -12.77
C ASN A 368 29.70 16.07 -11.87
N ILE A 369 28.78 15.15 -12.17
CA ILE A 369 27.61 14.86 -11.33
C ILE A 369 28.05 14.43 -9.93
N CYS A 370 28.98 13.48 -9.84
CA CYS A 370 29.49 12.98 -8.57
C CYS A 370 30.16 14.09 -7.75
N LYS A 371 31.07 14.86 -8.38
CA LYS A 371 31.77 15.99 -7.75
C LYS A 371 30.82 17.03 -7.19
N LEU A 372 29.80 17.41 -7.96
CA LEU A 372 28.81 18.39 -7.51
C LEU A 372 28.02 17.87 -6.30
N ASN A 373 27.51 16.64 -6.40
CA ASN A 373 26.60 16.10 -5.39
C ASN A 373 27.28 15.71 -4.08
N ILE A 374 28.58 15.37 -4.09
CA ILE A 374 29.36 15.25 -2.84
C ILE A 374 29.27 16.53 -2.01
N ASN A 375 29.30 17.69 -2.67
CA ASN A 375 29.33 19.00 -2.00
C ASN A 375 27.93 19.50 -1.60
N SER A 376 26.90 19.22 -2.39
CA SER A 376 25.56 19.80 -2.19
C SER A 376 24.56 18.87 -1.51
N THR A 377 24.73 17.54 -1.57
CA THR A 377 23.71 16.58 -1.15
C THR A 377 23.64 16.43 0.37
N LYS A 378 22.42 16.17 0.88
CA LYS A 378 22.15 15.82 2.28
C LYS A 378 22.59 14.39 2.61
N PHE A 379 22.98 14.16 3.87
CA PHE A 379 23.68 12.95 4.31
C PHE A 379 23.03 11.62 3.90
N ILE A 380 21.69 11.47 3.97
CA ILE A 380 21.02 10.20 3.61
C ILE A 380 21.31 9.81 2.16
N LYS A 381 21.19 10.76 1.23
CA LYS A 381 21.35 10.48 -0.20
C LYS A 381 22.81 10.48 -0.64
N LEU A 382 23.68 11.14 0.12
CA LEU A 382 25.12 11.14 -0.15
C LEU A 382 25.68 9.72 -0.16
N GLY A 383 25.19 8.82 0.71
CA GLY A 383 25.59 7.41 0.74
C GLY A 383 25.40 6.70 -0.62
N LEU A 384 24.34 7.02 -1.37
CA LEU A 384 24.08 6.44 -2.68
C LEU A 384 25.08 6.91 -3.74
N PHE A 385 25.46 8.20 -3.72
CA PHE A 385 26.51 8.73 -4.58
C PHE A 385 27.86 8.11 -4.25
N LEU A 386 28.20 8.04 -2.97
CA LEU A 386 29.47 7.48 -2.50
C LEU A 386 29.61 6.00 -2.85
N THR A 387 28.53 5.22 -2.70
CA THR A 387 28.48 3.82 -3.16
C THR A 387 28.73 3.73 -4.66
N PHE A 388 28.03 4.54 -5.46
CA PHE A 388 28.25 4.56 -6.91
C PHE A 388 29.69 4.95 -7.29
N ILE A 389 30.29 5.95 -6.64
CA ILE A 389 31.67 6.39 -6.87
C ILE A 389 32.66 5.26 -6.52
N LYS A 390 32.46 4.58 -5.38
CA LYS A 390 33.24 3.43 -4.94
C LYS A 390 33.21 2.31 -5.98
N ASP A 391 32.00 1.88 -6.37
CA ASP A 391 31.79 0.77 -7.30
C ASP A 391 32.36 1.05 -8.70
N ASN A 392 32.40 2.33 -9.10
CA ASN A 392 32.93 2.77 -10.39
C ASN A 392 34.36 3.33 -10.34
N LYS A 393 35.02 3.28 -9.17
CA LYS A 393 36.41 3.72 -8.96
C LYS A 393 36.69 5.15 -9.46
N LEU A 394 35.80 6.09 -9.17
CA LEU A 394 35.92 7.50 -9.61
C LEU A 394 36.89 8.30 -8.73
N THR A 395 38.18 7.93 -8.77
CA THR A 395 39.26 8.49 -7.92
C THR A 395 39.45 10.00 -8.07
N GLU A 396 39.01 10.60 -9.17
CA GLU A 396 39.09 12.03 -9.45
C GLU A 396 38.16 12.86 -8.55
N THR A 397 37.32 12.20 -7.73
CA THR A 397 36.45 12.82 -6.71
C THR A 397 37.12 12.98 -5.34
N ASN A 398 38.36 12.54 -5.17
CA ASN A 398 39.06 12.55 -3.86
C ASN A 398 39.08 13.93 -3.20
N ASN A 399 39.34 14.98 -3.98
CA ASN A 399 39.41 16.33 -3.46
C ASN A 399 38.06 16.80 -2.89
N GLU A 400 36.96 16.52 -3.60
CA GLU A 400 35.62 16.85 -3.15
C GLU A 400 35.23 16.05 -1.89
N ILE A 401 35.60 14.77 -1.81
CA ILE A 401 35.37 13.93 -0.63
C ILE A 401 36.17 14.45 0.58
N LEU A 402 37.46 14.76 0.41
CA LEU A 402 38.31 15.32 1.47
C LEU A 402 37.79 16.66 1.97
N ASN A 403 37.46 17.57 1.06
CA ASN A 403 36.91 18.88 1.42
C ASN A 403 35.59 18.74 2.18
N ARG A 404 34.76 17.75 1.84
CA ARG A 404 33.51 17.49 2.54
C ARG A 404 33.74 16.89 3.93
N LEU A 405 34.70 15.98 4.05
CA LEU A 405 35.11 15.36 5.31
C LEU A 405 35.66 16.40 6.31
N GLU A 406 36.39 17.40 5.81
CA GLU A 406 36.90 18.54 6.60
C GLU A 406 35.79 19.40 7.24
N GLN A 407 34.59 19.43 6.63
CA GLN A 407 33.50 20.35 7.01
C GLN A 407 32.41 19.73 7.91
N LYS A 408 32.41 18.41 8.19
CA LYS A 408 31.23 17.69 8.69
C LYS A 408 31.45 16.90 9.96
N ASN A 409 30.41 16.90 10.81
CA ASN A 409 30.45 16.42 12.19
C ASN A 409 29.40 15.31 12.50
N ILE A 410 28.79 14.71 11.47
CA ILE A 410 27.78 13.65 11.65
C ILE A 410 28.45 12.29 11.40
N PRO A 411 28.44 11.35 12.37
CA PRO A 411 29.16 10.08 12.24
C PRO A 411 28.84 9.29 10.96
N PHE A 412 27.56 9.23 10.58
CA PHE A 412 27.10 8.54 9.37
C PHE A 412 27.77 9.07 8.09
N GLU A 413 27.79 10.41 7.93
CA GLU A 413 28.38 11.05 6.76
C GLU A 413 29.90 10.87 6.75
N VAL A 414 30.56 11.08 7.90
CA VAL A 414 32.00 10.87 8.07
C VAL A 414 32.39 9.43 7.72
N PHE A 415 31.59 8.44 8.15
CA PHE A 415 31.85 7.03 7.92
C PHE A 415 31.87 6.71 6.43
N HIS A 416 30.79 7.06 5.70
CA HIS A 416 30.70 6.76 4.27
C HIS A 416 31.72 7.52 3.42
N LEU A 417 32.03 8.78 3.76
CA LEU A 417 33.10 9.54 3.09
C LEU A 417 34.46 8.86 3.26
N THR A 418 34.77 8.45 4.51
CA THR A 418 36.02 7.76 4.86
C THR A 418 36.13 6.41 4.17
N GLU A 419 35.08 5.59 4.24
CA GLU A 419 35.02 4.28 3.59
C GLU A 419 35.26 4.41 2.08
N THR A 420 34.63 5.41 1.44
CA THR A 420 34.76 5.62 -0.01
C THR A 420 36.18 5.99 -0.40
N ILE A 421 36.80 6.97 0.27
CA ILE A 421 38.15 7.40 -0.11
C ILE A 421 39.22 6.34 0.18
N LEU A 422 39.07 5.58 1.27
CA LEU A 422 39.99 4.48 1.60
C LEU A 422 39.92 3.34 0.57
N SER A 423 38.75 3.12 -0.04
CA SER A 423 38.57 2.11 -1.08
C SER A 423 39.45 2.32 -2.32
N PHE A 424 39.92 3.54 -2.58
CA PHE A 424 40.78 3.86 -3.72
C PHE A 424 42.27 3.53 -3.52
N LYS A 425 42.69 3.15 -2.30
CA LYS A 425 44.06 2.70 -1.96
C LYS A 425 45.18 3.66 -2.38
N ASN A 426 45.03 4.96 -2.11
CA ASN A 426 46.11 5.93 -2.26
C ASN A 426 46.85 6.18 -0.92
N PRO A 427 48.12 5.78 -0.77
CA PRO A 427 48.87 5.93 0.48
C PRO A 427 48.97 7.37 0.98
N ASN A 428 49.13 8.34 0.07
CA ASN A 428 49.28 9.76 0.42
C ASN A 428 47.98 10.36 0.98
N ASP A 429 46.82 9.82 0.59
CA ASP A 429 45.53 10.26 1.10
C ASP A 429 45.26 9.69 2.50
N THR A 430 45.86 8.53 2.83
CA THR A 430 45.62 7.82 4.10
C THR A 430 46.07 8.62 5.32
N GLU A 431 47.27 9.19 5.29
CA GLU A 431 47.76 10.03 6.39
C GLU A 431 46.90 11.30 6.56
N LYS A 432 46.52 11.93 5.44
CA LYS A 432 45.62 13.08 5.45
C LYS A 432 44.27 12.74 6.09
N ILE A 433 43.66 11.62 5.70
CA ILE A 433 42.38 11.13 6.26
C ILE A 433 42.52 10.89 7.76
N ILE A 434 43.57 10.21 8.21
CA ILE A 434 43.81 9.93 9.64
C ILE A 434 43.91 11.24 10.42
N ASN A 435 44.67 12.22 9.92
CA ASN A 435 44.81 13.51 10.57
C ASN A 435 43.47 14.26 10.67
N LEU A 436 42.64 14.21 9.63
CA LEU A 436 41.29 14.79 9.64
C LEU A 436 40.37 14.09 10.66
N LEU A 437 40.37 12.76 10.68
CA LEU A 437 39.56 11.99 11.62
C LEU A 437 40.00 12.22 13.06
N ARG A 438 41.30 12.35 13.34
CA ARG A 438 41.82 12.70 14.68
C ARG A 438 41.37 14.08 15.12
N ALA A 439 41.48 15.08 14.23
CA ALA A 439 41.05 16.44 14.53
C ALA A 439 39.56 16.52 14.92
N ASN A 440 38.73 15.65 14.32
CA ASN A 440 37.27 15.61 14.52
C ASN A 440 36.80 14.36 15.28
N GLN A 441 37.65 13.71 16.10
CA GLN A 441 37.34 12.41 16.72
C GLN A 441 36.03 12.41 17.50
N LYS A 442 35.78 13.47 18.28
CA LYS A 442 34.55 13.64 19.08
C LYS A 442 33.26 13.59 18.26
N ASP A 443 33.34 13.90 16.96
CA ASP A 443 32.17 14.06 16.10
C ASP A 443 31.70 12.71 15.52
N TRP A 444 32.60 11.72 15.41
CA TRP A 444 32.30 10.40 14.86
C TRP A 444 32.52 9.22 15.84
N ASP A 445 33.41 9.33 16.83
CA ASP A 445 33.71 8.28 17.82
C ASP A 445 32.70 8.33 18.98
N ARG A 446 31.43 8.04 18.69
CA ARG A 446 30.35 8.01 19.69
C ARG A 446 29.25 7.02 19.37
N GLY A 447 28.66 6.45 20.42
CA GLY A 447 27.57 5.48 20.31
C GLY A 447 27.96 4.26 19.48
N ASN A 448 27.04 3.78 18.65
CA ASN A 448 27.28 2.60 17.81
C ASN A 448 28.30 2.85 16.68
N TRP A 449 28.61 4.11 16.36
CA TRP A 449 29.54 4.44 15.27
C TRP A 449 31.00 4.11 15.61
N SER A 450 31.40 4.18 16.88
CA SER A 450 32.74 3.83 17.34
C SER A 450 33.15 2.43 16.88
N GLU A 451 32.23 1.45 16.95
CA GLU A 451 32.49 0.08 16.51
C GLU A 451 32.62 -0.02 14.99
N HIS A 452 31.73 0.65 14.24
CA HIS A 452 31.80 0.68 12.77
C HIS A 452 33.12 1.26 12.28
N PHE A 453 33.59 2.38 12.84
CA PHE A 453 34.90 2.96 12.49
C PHE A 453 36.06 2.05 12.86
N ARG A 454 36.04 1.40 14.03
CA ARG A 454 37.08 0.42 14.41
C ARG A 454 37.14 -0.75 13.44
N ASN A 455 36.00 -1.23 12.96
CA ASN A 455 35.94 -2.29 11.95
C ASN A 455 36.49 -1.80 10.60
N LEU A 456 36.13 -0.58 10.19
CA LEU A 456 36.67 0.05 8.98
C LEU A 456 38.20 0.20 9.06
N PHE A 457 38.74 0.70 10.17
CA PHE A 457 40.19 0.86 10.33
C PHE A 457 40.93 -0.48 10.27
N LYS A 458 40.37 -1.54 10.87
CA LYS A 458 40.92 -2.90 10.76
C LYS A 458 40.93 -3.39 9.32
N GLU A 459 39.83 -3.19 8.58
CA GLU A 459 39.71 -3.60 7.17
C GLU A 459 40.80 -2.96 6.30
N TYR A 460 41.13 -1.69 6.56
CA TYR A 460 42.12 -0.92 5.80
C TYR A 460 43.51 -0.87 6.45
N ALA A 461 43.77 -1.69 7.47
CA ALA A 461 45.04 -1.75 8.21
C ALA A 461 45.54 -0.37 8.74
N ILE A 462 44.60 0.46 9.21
CA ILE A 462 44.87 1.78 9.78
C ILE A 462 45.07 1.64 11.30
N SER A 463 46.22 2.13 11.80
CA SER A 463 46.44 2.29 13.23
C SER A 463 45.86 3.63 13.68
N PHE A 464 44.76 3.59 14.41
CA PHE A 464 44.09 4.76 14.98
C PHE A 464 44.20 4.66 16.51
N ASP A 465 45.37 5.03 17.04
CA ASP A 465 45.65 5.10 18.48
C ASP A 465 44.96 6.29 19.16
#